data_AF-A0A352X189-F1
#
_entry.id   AF-A0A352X189-F1
#
_cell.length_a   1.000
_cell.length_b   1.000
_cell.length_c   1.000
_cell.angle_alpha   90.00
_cell.angle_beta   90.00
_cell.angle_gamma   90.00
#
_symmetry.space_group_name_H-M   'P 1'
#
loop_
_entity.id
_entity.type
_entity.pdbx_description
1 polymer ?
#
loop_
_entity_poly.entity_id
_entity_poly.type
_entity_poly.pdbx_seq_one_letter_code
_entity_poly.pdbx_strand_id
1 'polypeptide(L)' 'MEPYDPTTQRAVIRCSICTGEKVAGFKSKIDGHFTEIMLIRSEKDIEKFKETYQVDTLTTEY' A
#
# COMPACT_ATOMS: atom_id res chain seq x y z
N MET A 1 -14.21 6.96 -8.99
CA MET A 1 -13.38 6.30 -7.96
C MET A 1 -13.46 4.83 -8.26
N GLU A 2 -12.38 4.23 -8.76
CA GLU A 2 -12.31 2.77 -8.82
C GLU A 2 -12.27 2.26 -7.38
N PRO A 3 -13.23 1.42 -6.96
CA PRO A 3 -13.22 0.84 -5.62
C PRO A 3 -11.98 -0.03 -5.45
N TYR A 4 -11.39 0.01 -4.26
CA TYR A 4 -10.33 -0.93 -3.91
C TYR A 4 -10.89 -2.35 -3.97
N ASP A 5 -10.32 -3.18 -4.85
CA ASP A 5 -10.80 -4.53 -5.07
C ASP A 5 -9.73 -5.52 -4.59
N PRO A 6 -9.85 -6.13 -3.41
CA PRO A 6 -8.82 -7.01 -2.84
C PRO A 6 -8.55 -8.25 -3.70
N THR A 7 -9.47 -8.57 -4.62
CA THR A 7 -9.34 -9.65 -5.59
C THR A 7 -8.34 -9.31 -6.70
N THR A 8 -8.41 -8.11 -7.27
CA THR A 8 -7.55 -7.66 -8.38
C THR A 8 -6.40 -6.76 -7.94
N GLN A 9 -6.46 -6.21 -6.74
CA GLN A 9 -5.47 -5.30 -6.16
C GLN A 9 -4.89 -5.87 -4.87
N ARG A 10 -3.65 -5.50 -4.58
CA ARG A 10 -2.91 -5.91 -3.39
C ARG A 10 -2.42 -4.69 -2.65
N ALA A 11 -2.66 -4.65 -1.35
CA ALA A 11 -2.12 -3.61 -0.49
C ALA A 11 -0.63 -3.88 -0.27
N VAL A 12 0.22 -2.97 -0.76
CA VAL A 12 1.67 -3.11 -0.66
C VAL A 12 2.29 -1.83 -0.11
N ILE A 13 3.38 -1.99 0.63
CA ILE A 13 4.22 -0.90 1.11
C ILE A 13 5.49 -0.91 0.26
N ARG A 14 5.71 0.14 -0.51
CA ARG A 14 6.93 0.32 -1.28
C ARG A 14 7.93 1.09 -0.43
N CYS A 15 9.07 0.48 -0.14
CA CYS A 15 10.18 1.15 0.54
C CYS A 15 11.17 1.66 -0.49
N SER A 16 11.36 2.98 -0.56
CA SER A 16 12.39 3.57 -1.40
C SER A 16 13.76 3.27 -0.80
N ILE A 17 14.58 2.49 -1.51
CA ILE A 17 15.95 2.18 -1.07
C ILE A 17 16.86 3.42 -1.09
N CYS A 18 16.50 4.44 -1.87
CA CYS A 18 17.31 5.65 -2.04
C CYS A 18 17.08 6.67 -0.91
N THR A 19 15.84 6.78 -0.41
CA THR A 19 15.46 7.79 0.59
C THR A 19 15.00 7.20 1.91
N GLY A 20 14.77 5.88 1.97
CA GLY A 20 14.21 5.20 3.14
C GLY A 20 12.72 5.45 3.36
N GLU A 21 12.06 6.17 2.44
CA GLU A 21 10.64 6.49 2.55
C GLU A 21 9.78 5.27 2.23
N LYS A 22 8.75 5.03 3.05
CA LYS A 22 7.79 3.96 2.83
C LYS A 22 6.48 4.56 2.36
N VAL A 23 5.89 4.02 1.29
CA VAL A 23 4.60 4.45 0.77
C VAL A 23 3.66 3.26 0.72
N ALA A 24 2.54 3.33 1.43
CA ALA A 24 1.45 2.38 1.31
C ALA A 24 0.61 2.73 0.09
N GLY A 25 0.27 1.70 -0.66
CA GLY A 25 -0.49 1.84 -1.88
C GLY A 25 -1.11 0.53 -2.33
N PHE A 26 -1.78 0.59 -3.47
CA PHE A 26 -2.39 -0.58 -4.08
C PHE A 26 -1.65 -0.93 -5.35
N LYS A 27 -1.25 -2.19 -5.47
CA LYS A 27 -0.66 -2.75 -6.68
C LYS A 27 -1.70 -3.56 -7.42
N SER A 28 -1.99 -3.18 -8.66
CA SER A 28 -2.82 -3.96 -9.56
C SER A 28 -2.13 -5.29 -9.85
N LYS A 29 -2.85 -6.40 -9.68
CA LYS A 29 -2.40 -7.74 -10.07
C LYS A 29 -2.59 -7.98 -11.57
N ILE A 30 -3.35 -7.14 -12.25
CA ILE A 30 -3.69 -7.28 -13.66
C ILE A 30 -2.58 -6.70 -14.53
N ASP A 31 -2.20 -5.45 -14.28
CA ASP A 31 -1.24 -4.69 -15.09
C ASP A 31 0.04 -4.32 -14.32
N GLY A 32 0.07 -4.53 -13.00
CA GLY A 32 1.24 -4.23 -12.16
C GLY A 32 1.36 -2.78 -11.71
N HIS A 33 0.43 -1.90 -12.08
CA HIS A 33 0.45 -0.49 -11.69
C HIS A 33 0.34 -0.34 -10.18
N PHE A 34 1.24 0.47 -9.62
CA PHE A 34 1.26 0.79 -8.21
C PHE A 34 0.70 2.20 -8.01
N THR A 35 -0.43 2.28 -7.31
CA THR A 35 -1.06 3.53 -6.92
C THR A 35 -0.60 3.90 -5.52
N GLU A 36 0.10 5.03 -5.42
CA GLU A 36 0.54 5.61 -4.16
C GLU A 36 -0.65 6.26 -3.44
N ILE A 37 -0.90 5.84 -2.19
CA ILE A 37 -2.08 6.29 -1.44
C ILE A 37 -1.66 7.08 -0.20
N MET A 38 -0.70 6.56 0.58
CA MET A 38 -0.31 7.16 1.86
C MET A 38 1.19 6.98 2.12
N LEU A 39 1.86 8.07 2.51
CA LEU A 39 3.22 8.01 3.01
C LEU A 39 3.23 7.43 4.43
N ILE A 40 3.99 6.37 4.63
CA ILE A 40 4.19 5.68 5.90
C ILE A 40 5.48 6.17 6.54
N ARG A 41 5.37 6.86 7.67
CA ARG A 41 6.52 7.32 8.46
C ARG A 41 6.73 6.48 9.71
N SER A 42 5.66 5.86 10.20
CA SER A 42 5.62 5.12 11.45
C SER A 42 4.64 3.95 11.37
N GLU A 43 4.73 3.01 12.31
CA GLU A 43 3.81 1.86 12.37
C GLU A 43 2.34 2.28 12.56
N LYS A 44 2.10 3.43 13.23
CA LYS A 44 0.75 4.00 13.36
C LYS A 44 0.12 4.35 12.01
N ASP A 45 0.93 4.78 11.04
CA ASP A 45 0.43 5.07 9.68
C ASP A 45 0.00 3.78 8.99
N ILE A 46 0.69 2.67 9.26
CA ILE A 46 0.35 1.33 8.74
C ILE A 46 -0.99 0.90 9.32
N GLU A 47 -1.17 0.98 10.64
CA GLU A 47 -2.44 0.63 11.30
C GLU A 47 -3.59 1.49 10.77
N LYS A 48 -3.36 2.81 10.64
CA LYS A 48 -4.34 3.73 10.08
C LYS A 48 -4.72 3.37 8.64
N PHE A 49 -3.75 3.01 7.81
CA PHE A 49 -4.02 2.55 6.44
C PHE A 49 -4.86 1.27 6.45
N LYS A 50 -4.50 0.30 7.30
CA LYS A 50 -5.26 -0.95 7.45
C LYS A 50 -6.70 -0.71 7.87
N GLU A 51 -6.93 0.15 8.85
CA GLU A 51 -8.27 0.49 9.32
C GLU A 51 -9.07 1.27 8.26
N THR A 52 -8.43 2.26 7.61
CA THR A 52 -9.07 3.11 6.59
C THR A 52 -9.56 2.32 5.39
N TYR A 53 -8.75 1.37 4.91
CA TYR A 53 -9.04 0.58 3.72
C TYR A 53 -9.51 -0.84 4.03
N GLN A 54 -9.71 -1.17 5.30
CA GLN A 54 -10.07 -2.51 5.80
C GLN A 54 -9.18 -3.61 5.21
N VAL A 55 -7.87 -3.33 5.13
CA VAL A 55 -6.88 -4.29 4.62
C VAL A 55 -6.22 -5.02 5.77
N ASP A 56 -6.35 -6.35 5.76
CA ASP A 56 -5.81 -7.20 6.82
C ASP A 56 -4.28 -7.37 6.67
N THR A 57 -3.85 -7.64 5.44
CA THR A 57 -2.45 -7.91 5.09
C THR A 57 -1.85 -6.81 4.23
N LEU A 58 -0.70 -6.28 4.65
CA LEU A 58 0.16 -5.39 3.88
C LEU A 58 1.46 -6.11 3.56
N THR A 59 1.81 -6.18 2.29
CA THR A 59 3.10 -6.76 1.86
C THR A 59 4.11 -5.64 1.65
N THR A 60 5.23 -5.67 2.37
CA THR A 60 6.32 -4.71 2.15
C THR A 60 7.23 -5.22 1.03
N GLU A 61 7.45 -4.39 0.01
CA GLU A 61 8.39 -4.63 -1.10
C GLU A 61 9.49 -3.55 -1.05
N TYR A 62 10.72 -3.94 -1.36
CA TYR A 62 11.92 -3.10 -1.36
C TYR A 62 12.48 -2.97 -2.78
#